data_AF-A0A1Y3TWC6-F1
#
_entry.id   AF-A0A1Y3TWC6-F1
#
_cell.length_a   1.000
_cell.length_b   1.000
_cell.length_c   1.000
_cell.angle_alpha   90.00
_cell.angle_beta   90.00
_cell.angle_gamma   90.00
#
_symmetry.space_group_name_H-M   'P 1'
#
loop_
_entity.id
_entity.type
_entity.pdbx_description
1 polymer ?
#
loop_
_entity_poly.entity_id
_entity_poly.type
_entity_poly.pdbx_seq_one_letter_code
_entity_poly.pdbx_strand_id
1 'polypeptide(L)'
;MTQREAMDIFRSLRKNYMSNMIGWKAENEIHTENEIFNSRFSVFAYDEHNAYYILTPQRMEKIMYFADVMNGQVSFVFRDEKLFVAVRRDSMFDASIDEPVSKQTKNIIEDAEFIQMAKEILIAS
;
A
#
# COMPACT_ATOMS: atom_id res chain seq x y z
N MET A 1 11.28 18.32 -16.42
CA MET A 1 10.51 17.91 -15.21
C MET A 1 10.60 16.40 -15.15
N THR A 2 11.58 15.87 -14.42
CA THR A 2 12.01 14.47 -14.52
C THR A 2 11.08 13.59 -13.69
N GLN A 3 10.33 12.71 -14.34
CA GLN A 3 9.69 11.55 -13.71
C GLN A 3 10.81 10.66 -13.15
N ARG A 4 11.17 10.84 -11.88
CA ARG A 4 12.15 9.99 -11.19
C ARG A 4 11.41 8.86 -10.46
N GLU A 5 11.74 7.63 -10.86
CA GLU A 5 11.76 6.37 -10.09
C GLU A 5 10.65 6.19 -9.05
N ALA A 6 9.41 6.00 -9.52
CA ALA A 6 8.30 5.54 -8.70
C ALA A 6 7.94 4.09 -9.06
N MET A 7 7.74 3.24 -8.04
CA MET A 7 7.10 1.93 -8.17
C MET A 7 5.76 1.97 -7.44
N ASP A 8 4.70 1.63 -8.16
CA ASP A 8 3.34 1.65 -7.67
C ASP A 8 2.81 0.23 -7.53
N ILE A 9 2.20 -0.07 -6.40
CA ILE A 9 1.57 -1.36 -6.12
C ILE A 9 0.12 -1.11 -5.77
N PHE A 10 -0.78 -1.76 -6.50
CA PHE A 10 -2.20 -1.64 -6.29
C PHE A 10 -2.78 -2.99 -5.93
N ARG A 11 -3.53 -3.07 -4.83
CA ARG A 11 -4.34 -4.25 -4.55
C ARG A 11 -5.51 -4.29 -5.53
N SER A 12 -5.57 -5.34 -6.34
CA SER A 12 -6.69 -5.54 -7.27
C SER A 12 -7.91 -6.01 -6.49
N LEU A 13 -8.86 -5.11 -6.25
CA LEU A 13 -10.22 -5.49 -5.78
C LEU A 13 -11.27 -5.35 -6.89
N ARG A 14 -10.95 -4.71 -8.03
CA ARG A 14 -11.79 -4.65 -9.24
C ARG A 14 -11.02 -4.03 -10.40
N LYS A 15 -11.05 -4.63 -11.61
CA LYS A 15 -10.49 -4.07 -12.87
C LYS A 15 -10.96 -2.61 -13.14
N ASN A 16 -12.17 -2.25 -12.70
CA ASN A 16 -12.73 -0.90 -12.92
C ASN A 16 -12.12 0.21 -12.06
N TYR A 17 -11.41 -0.11 -10.97
CA TYR A 17 -10.77 0.94 -10.14
C TYR A 17 -9.57 1.57 -10.85
N MET A 18 -8.86 0.77 -11.66
CA MET A 18 -7.69 1.18 -12.42
C MET A 18 -8.02 2.09 -13.61
N SER A 19 -9.25 2.01 -14.14
CA SER A 19 -9.71 2.88 -15.22
C SER A 19 -9.70 4.37 -14.85
N ASN A 20 -9.78 4.69 -13.56
CA ASN A 20 -9.77 6.07 -13.07
C ASN A 20 -8.37 6.57 -12.68
N MET A 21 -7.33 5.73 -12.77
CA MET A 21 -5.94 6.07 -12.43
C MET A 21 -5.03 6.26 -13.66
N ILE A 22 -5.63 6.37 -14.86
CA ILE A 22 -4.89 6.62 -16.11
C ILE A 22 -4.11 7.94 -15.96
N GLY A 23 -2.79 7.86 -15.93
CA GLY A 23 -1.86 8.99 -15.76
C GLY A 23 -1.11 9.05 -14.41
N TRP A 24 -1.46 8.19 -13.44
CA TRP A 24 -0.81 8.16 -12.10
C TRP A 24 0.05 6.92 -11.84
N LYS A 25 0.04 5.94 -12.74
CA LYS A 25 0.82 4.70 -12.64
C LYS A 25 2.04 4.74 -13.55
N ALA A 26 3.12 4.10 -13.14
CA ALA A 26 4.25 3.81 -14.04
C ALA A 26 3.81 3.01 -15.28
N GLU A 27 4.59 3.11 -16.37
CA GLU A 27 4.19 2.62 -17.69
C GLU A 27 4.19 1.09 -17.80
N ASN A 28 5.10 0.39 -17.11
CA ASN A 28 5.30 -1.04 -17.26
C ASN A 28 4.68 -1.82 -16.10
N GLU A 29 3.85 -2.82 -16.41
CA GLU A 29 3.35 -3.79 -15.43
C GLU A 29 4.40 -4.89 -15.21
N ILE A 30 4.75 -5.16 -13.95
CA ILE A 30 5.77 -6.13 -13.57
C ILE A 30 5.10 -7.36 -12.97
N HIS A 31 5.59 -8.54 -13.35
CA HIS A 31 5.21 -9.81 -12.70
C HIS A 31 6.36 -10.30 -11.83
N THR A 32 6.06 -10.53 -10.55
CA THR A 32 7.02 -11.12 -9.59
C THR A 32 7.08 -12.63 -9.77
N GLU A 33 8.06 -13.30 -9.14
CA GLU A 33 8.09 -14.78 -9.08
C GLU A 33 7.03 -15.36 -8.12
N ASN A 34 6.39 -14.52 -7.30
CA ASN A 34 5.38 -14.95 -6.34
C ASN A 34 3.97 -14.87 -6.96
N GLU A 35 3.46 -16.00 -7.43
CA GLU A 35 2.12 -16.09 -8.06
C GLU A 35 0.99 -15.63 -7.14
N ILE A 36 1.08 -15.92 -5.83
CA ILE A 36 0.08 -15.48 -4.85
C ILE A 36 0.07 -13.95 -4.78
N PHE A 37 1.24 -13.32 -4.78
CA PHE A 37 1.36 -11.87 -4.79
C PHE A 37 0.76 -11.28 -6.08
N ASN A 38 1.13 -11.81 -7.24
CA ASN A 38 0.61 -11.35 -8.54
C ASN A 38 -0.92 -11.52 -8.66
N SER A 39 -1.50 -12.55 -8.02
CA SER A 39 -2.97 -12.73 -8.01
C SER A 39 -3.71 -11.67 -7.19
N ARG A 40 -3.03 -11.03 -6.23
CA ARG A 40 -3.60 -10.08 -5.28
C ARG A 40 -3.26 -8.63 -5.62
N PHE A 41 -2.13 -8.39 -6.28
CA PHE A 41 -1.59 -7.06 -6.56
C PHE A 41 -1.15 -6.92 -8.02
N SER A 42 -1.40 -5.74 -8.58
CA SER A 42 -0.76 -5.29 -9.82
C SER A 42 0.40 -4.36 -9.45
N VAL A 43 1.59 -4.65 -9.99
CA VAL A 43 2.81 -3.87 -9.76
C VAL A 43 3.14 -3.11 -11.02
N PHE A 44 3.43 -1.81 -10.89
CA PHE A 44 3.91 -0.97 -11.98
C PHE A 44 5.23 -0.34 -11.60
N ALA A 45 6.20 -0.36 -12.51
CA ALA A 45 7.49 0.29 -12.33
C ALA A 45 7.98 0.88 -13.65
N TYR A 46 8.87 1.87 -13.57
CA TYR A 46 9.58 2.36 -14.75
C TYR A 46 10.67 1.37 -15.22
N ASP A 47 11.27 0.65 -14.27
CA ASP A 47 12.35 -0.32 -14.51
C ASP A 47 12.05 -1.61 -13.71
N GLU A 48 12.02 -2.74 -14.41
CA GLU A 48 11.79 -4.06 -13.80
C GLU A 48 12.89 -4.40 -12.78
N HIS A 49 14.14 -3.98 -13.02
CA HIS A 49 15.25 -4.26 -12.09
C HIS A 49 15.06 -3.54 -10.76
N ASN A 50 14.58 -2.29 -10.77
CA ASN A 50 14.26 -1.56 -9.54
C ASN A 50 13.13 -2.23 -8.75
N ALA A 51 12.16 -2.84 -9.43
CA ALA A 51 11.07 -3.54 -8.77
C ALA A 51 11.58 -4.73 -7.93
N TYR A 52 12.56 -5.49 -8.41
CA TYR A 52 13.12 -6.63 -7.66
C TYR A 52 13.93 -6.22 -6.42
N TYR A 53 14.66 -5.09 -6.47
CA TYR A 53 15.35 -4.56 -5.29
C TYR A 53 14.38 -4.10 -4.20
N ILE A 54 13.21 -3.61 -4.59
CA ILE A 54 12.20 -3.15 -3.64
C ILE A 54 11.33 -4.34 -3.17
N LEU A 55 10.90 -5.22 -4.05
CA LEU A 55 10.00 -6.34 -3.73
C LEU A 55 10.75 -7.60 -3.32
N THR A 56 11.52 -7.51 -2.23
CA THR A 56 12.08 -8.71 -1.61
C THR A 56 10.94 -9.64 -1.12
N PRO A 57 11.17 -10.96 -1.01
CA PRO A 57 10.16 -11.90 -0.51
C PRO A 57 9.55 -11.47 0.83
N GLN A 58 10.39 -11.03 1.77
CA GLN A 58 9.94 -10.54 3.08
C GLN A 58 9.08 -9.28 2.95
N ARG A 59 9.43 -8.35 2.05
CA ARG A 59 8.63 -7.13 1.86
C ARG A 59 7.27 -7.48 1.23
N MET A 60 7.21 -8.42 0.28
CA MET A 60 5.96 -8.91 -0.29
C MET A 60 5.06 -9.57 0.77
N GLU A 61 5.62 -10.37 1.67
CA GLU A 61 4.88 -10.97 2.79
C GLU A 61 4.29 -9.92 3.72
N LYS A 62 5.08 -8.91 4.11
CA LYS A 62 4.58 -7.80 4.95
C LYS A 62 3.49 -6.99 4.25
N ILE A 63 3.61 -6.74 2.94
CA ILE A 63 2.56 -6.07 2.14
C ILE A 63 1.26 -6.91 2.14
N MET A 64 1.36 -8.22 1.91
CA MET A 64 0.20 -9.12 1.94
C MET A 64 -0.47 -9.11 3.31
N TYR A 65 0.32 -9.27 4.38
CA TYR A 65 -0.18 -9.26 5.76
C TYR A 65 -0.87 -7.95 6.10
N PHE A 66 -0.23 -6.81 5.79
CA PHE A 66 -0.82 -5.49 6.00
C PHE A 66 -2.15 -5.35 5.26
N ALA A 67 -2.20 -5.76 3.99
CA ALA A 67 -3.42 -5.70 3.20
C ALA A 67 -4.55 -6.58 3.78
N ASP A 68 -4.21 -7.73 4.38
CA ASP A 68 -5.18 -8.61 5.03
C ASP A 68 -5.74 -7.98 6.31
N VAL A 69 -4.89 -7.35 7.13
CA VAL A 69 -5.33 -6.64 8.34
C VAL A 69 -6.21 -5.43 8.00
N MET A 70 -5.86 -4.66 6.96
CA MET A 70 -6.66 -3.49 6.57
C MET A 70 -8.02 -3.84 5.94
N ASN A 71 -8.25 -5.12 5.59
CA ASN A 71 -9.50 -5.66 5.06
C ASN A 71 -10.18 -4.78 3.96
N GLY A 72 -9.37 -4.17 3.09
CA GLY A 72 -9.85 -3.15 2.16
C GLY A 72 -8.90 -2.85 1.00
N GLN A 73 -9.22 -1.79 0.25
CA GLN A 73 -8.38 -1.26 -0.83
C GLN A 73 -7.16 -0.59 -0.23
N VAL A 74 -5.98 -1.11 -0.60
CA VAL A 74 -4.69 -0.55 -0.23
C VAL A 74 -3.86 -0.32 -1.49
N SER A 75 -3.06 0.74 -1.47
CA SER A 75 -2.07 1.04 -2.49
C SER A 75 -0.79 1.49 -1.83
N PHE A 76 0.34 1.13 -2.43
CA PHE A 76 1.67 1.46 -1.97
C PHE A 76 2.42 2.14 -3.11
N VAL A 77 3.14 3.21 -2.81
CA VAL A 77 4.03 3.88 -3.75
C VAL A 77 5.39 4.01 -3.10
N PHE A 78 6.39 3.37 -3.70
CA PHE A 78 7.79 3.55 -3.34
C PHE A 78 8.38 4.60 -4.27
N ARG A 79 8.89 5.68 -3.69
CA ARG A 79 9.52 6.74 -4.44
C ARG A 79 10.64 7.38 -3.63
N ASP A 80 11.81 7.47 -4.22
CA ASP A 80 13.04 7.84 -3.52
C ASP A 80 13.21 6.95 -2.25
N GLU A 81 13.42 7.55 -1.08
CA GLU A 81 13.54 6.85 0.21
C GLU A 81 12.22 6.77 1.00
N LYS A 82 11.08 6.92 0.31
CA LYS A 82 9.76 7.05 0.95
C LYS A 82 8.81 5.96 0.49
N LEU A 83 8.02 5.48 1.45
CA LEU A 83 6.84 4.66 1.21
C LEU A 83 5.60 5.50 1.49
N PHE A 84 4.77 5.69 0.48
CA PHE A 84 3.42 6.23 0.62
C PHE A 84 2.44 5.07 0.66
N VAL A 85 1.56 5.03 1.66
CA VAL A 85 0.53 4.00 1.79
C VAL A 85 -0.84 4.69 1.80
N ALA A 86 -1.68 4.34 0.83
CA ALA A 86 -3.06 4.76 0.79
C ALA A 86 -3.95 3.63 1.30
N VAL A 87 -4.73 3.91 2.34
CA VAL A 87 -5.73 2.99 2.89
C VAL A 87 -7.06 3.72 2.99
N ARG A 88 -8.15 3.04 2.63
CA ARG A 88 -9.49 3.58 2.89
C ARG A 88 -9.85 3.30 4.35
N ARG A 89 -10.05 4.37 5.12
CA ARG A 89 -10.64 4.31 6.45
C ARG A 89 -11.60 5.47 6.64
N ASP A 90 -12.72 5.20 7.29
CA ASP A 90 -13.63 6.27 7.69
C ASP A 90 -13.07 6.91 8.97
N SER A 91 -12.84 8.23 8.95
CA SER A 91 -12.65 9.04 10.16
C SER A 91 -11.46 8.65 11.07
N MET A 92 -10.26 8.56 10.49
CA MET A 92 -9.00 8.21 11.17
C MET A 92 -8.66 9.16 12.36
N PHE A 93 -9.03 10.44 12.24
CA PHE A 93 -8.74 11.47 13.25
C PHE A 93 -9.90 12.44 13.53
N ASP A 94 -11.09 12.19 12.98
CA ASP A 94 -12.23 13.06 13.26
C ASP A 94 -12.89 12.63 14.56
N ALA A 95 -13.02 13.58 15.49
CA ALA A 95 -13.74 13.37 16.72
C ALA A 95 -15.25 13.35 16.43
N SER A 96 -15.95 12.39 17.01
CA SER A 96 -17.41 12.33 16.97
C SER A 96 -17.99 12.71 18.33
N ILE A 97 -18.92 13.66 18.35
CA ILE A 97 -19.65 14.05 19.57
C ILE A 97 -20.63 12.95 19.99
N ASP A 98 -21.10 12.15 19.04
CA ASP A 98 -22.10 11.10 19.26
C ASP A 98 -21.48 9.77 19.74
N GLU A 99 -20.14 9.66 19.76
CA GLU A 99 -19.42 8.45 20.14
C GLU A 99 -18.72 8.58 21.50
N PRO A 100 -18.76 7.56 22.39
CA PRO A 100 -18.03 7.61 23.66
C PRO A 100 -16.52 7.77 23.47
N VAL A 101 -15.88 8.56 24.33
CA VAL A 101 -14.41 8.78 24.32
C VAL A 101 -13.65 7.45 24.39
N SER A 102 -14.15 6.46 25.12
CA SER A 102 -13.52 5.14 25.23
C SER A 102 -13.47 4.39 23.90
N LYS A 103 -14.49 4.52 23.04
CA LYS A 103 -14.51 3.93 21.69
C LYS A 103 -13.57 4.70 20.76
N GLN A 104 -13.62 6.03 20.80
CA GLN A 104 -12.71 6.87 20.00
C GLN A 104 -11.23 6.62 20.36
N THR A 105 -10.92 6.43 21.64
CA THR A 105 -9.57 6.09 22.12
C THR A 105 -9.09 4.75 21.57
N LYS A 106 -9.97 3.73 21.55
CA LYS A 106 -9.64 2.42 20.96
C LYS A 106 -9.31 2.54 19.47
N ASN A 107 -10.13 3.30 18.73
CA ASN A 107 -9.86 3.56 17.32
C ASN A 107 -8.47 4.20 17.15
N ILE A 108 -8.16 5.30 17.84
CA ILE A 108 -6.85 5.96 17.75
C ILE A 108 -5.67 5.00 18.02
N ILE A 109 -5.82 4.06 18.96
CA ILE A 109 -4.80 3.04 19.23
C ILE A 109 -4.64 2.09 18.04
N GLU A 110 -5.73 1.57 17.50
CA GLU A 110 -5.71 0.74 16.28
C GLU A 110 -5.08 1.49 15.08
N ASP A 111 -5.37 2.79 14.94
CA ASP A 111 -4.76 3.67 13.94
C ASP A 111 -3.24 3.78 14.10
N ALA A 112 -2.76 3.96 15.32
CA ALA A 112 -1.34 4.00 15.62
C ALA A 112 -0.66 2.64 15.36
N GLU A 113 -1.34 1.53 15.63
CA GLU A 113 -0.85 0.17 15.30
C GLU A 113 -0.70 -0.01 13.79
N PHE A 114 -1.64 0.47 12.97
CA PHE A 114 -1.52 0.38 11.52
C PHE A 114 -0.35 1.20 10.96
N ILE A 115 -0.11 2.40 11.50
CA ILE A 115 1.06 3.20 11.14
C ILE A 115 2.36 2.45 11.47
N GLN A 116 2.42 1.78 12.63
CA GLN A 116 3.57 0.95 13.00
C GLN A 116 3.73 -0.25 12.05
N MET A 117 2.65 -0.90 11.65
CA MET A 117 2.71 -1.99 10.68
C MET A 117 3.19 -1.52 9.29
N ALA A 118 2.75 -0.34 8.84
CA ALA A 118 3.21 0.23 7.56
C ALA A 118 4.72 0.54 7.57
N LYS A 119 5.25 1.02 8.71
CA LYS A 119 6.69 1.22 8.91
C LYS A 119 7.49 -0.07 8.70
N GLU A 120 6.97 -1.22 9.14
CA GLU A 120 7.65 -2.51 8.99
C GLU A 120 7.86 -2.91 7.53
N ILE A 121 7.00 -2.46 6.61
CA ILE A 121 7.16 -2.68 5.17
C ILE A 121 8.39 -1.94 4.64
N LEU A 122 8.60 -0.68 5.07
CA LEU A 122 9.72 0.15 4.62
C LEU A 122 11.07 -0.40 5.11
N ILE A 123 11.14 -0.91 6.35
CA ILE A 123 12.39 -1.34 7.00
C ILE A 123 12.77 -2.78 6.62
N ALA A 124 11.89 -3.55 6.00
CA ALA A 124 12.21 -4.90 5.56
C ALA A 124 13.35 -4.87 4.54
N SER A 125 14.55 -5.26 4.98
CA SER A 125 15.79 -5.40 4.21
C SER A 125 16.20 -6.86 4.17
#